data_AF-S8CXB9-F1
#
_entry.id   AF-S8CXB9-F1
#
_cell.length_a   1.000
_cell.length_b   1.000
_cell.length_c   1.000
_cell.angle_alpha   90.00
_cell.angle_beta   90.00
_cell.angle_gamma   90.00
#
_symmetry.space_group_name_H-M   'P 1'
#
loop_
_entity.id
_entity.type
_entity.pdbx_description
1 polymer ?
#
loop_
_entity_poly.entity_id
_entity_poly.type
_entity_poly.pdbx_seq_one_letter_code
_entity_poly.pdbx_strand_id
1 'polypeptide(L)' 'EGGDKYQMKLKEVCWAPHLFRVSVTPHEYNNEKRQRITVRDVASVDYSAESKHLLREISNITLSKK' A
#
# COMPACT_ATOMS: atom_id res chain seq x y z
N GLU A 1 -8.45 -32.49 0.19
CA GLU A 1 -8.22 -31.88 -1.15
C GLU A 1 -8.65 -30.40 -1.28
N GLY A 2 -8.82 -29.63 -0.19
CA GLY A 2 -9.21 -28.20 -0.26
C GLY A 2 -8.08 -27.19 0.03
N GLY A 3 -7.02 -27.62 0.72
CA GLY A 3 -5.93 -26.73 1.16
C GLY A 3 -5.10 -26.15 0.00
N ASP A 4 -4.81 -26.97 -1.01
CA ASP A 4 -3.99 -26.53 -2.16
C ASP A 4 -4.69 -25.45 -3.00
N LYS A 5 -6.00 -25.59 -3.24
CA LYS A 5 -6.77 -24.60 -4.00
C LYS A 5 -6.84 -23.25 -3.29
N TYR A 6 -7.02 -23.27 -1.97
CA TYR A 6 -7.01 -22.06 -1.15
C TYR A 6 -5.65 -21.36 -1.18
N GLN A 7 -4.57 -22.12 -1.03
CA GLN A 7 -3.22 -21.57 -1.05
C GLN A 7 -2.84 -21.01 -2.43
N MET A 8 -3.27 -21.63 -3.52
CA MET A 8 -3.05 -21.10 -4.87
C MET A 8 -3.74 -19.74 -5.06
N LYS A 9 -4.99 -19.61 -4.64
CA LYS A 9 -5.73 -18.33 -4.76
C LYS A 9 -5.10 -17.20 -3.93
N LEU A 10 -4.56 -17.52 -2.75
CA LEU A 10 -3.79 -16.54 -1.96
C LEU A 10 -2.52 -16.06 -2.67
N LYS A 11 -1.81 -16.99 -3.34
CA LYS A 11 -0.58 -16.65 -4.09
C LYS A 11 -0.86 -15.74 -5.27
N GLU A 12 -1.98 -15.93 -5.96
CA GLU A 12 -2.40 -15.07 -7.08
C GLU A 12 -2.62 -13.62 -6.63
N VAL A 13 -3.24 -13.42 -5.47
CA VAL A 13 -3.59 -12.08 -4.98
C VAL A 13 -2.40 -11.35 -4.34
N CYS A 14 -1.40 -12.08 -3.82
CA CYS A 14 -0.29 -11.51 -3.05
C CYS A 14 0.60 -10.52 -3.84
N TRP A 15 0.70 -10.68 -5.16
CA TRP A 15 1.62 -9.89 -6.00
C TRP A 15 0.94 -8.77 -6.81
N ALA A 16 -0.35 -8.51 -6.56
CA ALA A 16 -1.08 -7.45 -7.25
C ALA A 16 -0.97 -6.13 -6.48
N PRO A 17 -0.57 -5.01 -7.14
CA PRO A 17 -0.48 -3.71 -6.49
C PRO A 17 -1.87 -3.13 -6.21
N HIS A 18 -2.05 -2.60 -5.00
CA HIS A 18 -3.29 -1.98 -4.55
C HIS A 18 -2.99 -0.67 -3.82
N LEU A 19 -3.89 0.30 -3.94
CA LEU A 19 -3.83 1.55 -3.19
C LEU A 19 -4.59 1.37 -1.87
N PHE A 20 -3.90 1.56 -0.75
CA PHE A 20 -4.47 1.39 0.59
C PHE A 20 -4.57 2.72 1.32
N ARG A 21 -5.75 3.00 1.88
CA ARG A 21 -5.89 4.07 2.88
C ARG A 21 -5.59 3.49 4.25
N VAL A 22 -4.52 3.96 4.89
CA VAL A 22 -4.00 3.35 6.11
C VAL A 22 -4.10 4.31 7.29
N SER A 23 -4.47 3.79 8.46
CA SER A 23 -4.33 4.51 9.74
C SER A 23 -3.35 3.79 10.66
N VAL A 24 -2.45 4.56 11.27
CA VAL A 24 -1.44 4.06 12.20
C VAL A 24 -1.82 4.49 13.61
N THR A 25 -1.90 3.53 14.53
CA THR A 25 -2.19 3.77 15.94
C THR A 25 -1.20 3.03 16.83
N PRO A 26 -0.59 3.65 17.84
CA PRO A 26 0.21 2.93 18.82
C PRO A 26 -0.70 2.00 19.64
N HIS A 27 -0.31 0.75 19.77
CA HIS A 27 -0.98 -0.25 20.59
C HIS A 27 0.02 -0.79 21.61
N GLU A 28 -0.37 -0.78 22.88
CA GLU A 28 0.45 -1.33 23.97
C GLU A 28 -0.23 -2.57 24.50
N TYR A 29 0.50 -3.68 24.51
CA TYR A 29 0.05 -4.94 25.09
C TYR A 29 1.23 -5.67 25.70
N ASN A 30 1.07 -6.21 26.91
CA ASN A 30 2.13 -6.87 27.67
C ASN A 30 3.44 -6.05 27.75
N ASN A 31 3.33 -4.76 28.07
CA ASN A 31 4.44 -3.80 28.14
C ASN A 31 5.22 -3.60 26.83
N GLU A 32 4.71 -4.10 25.70
CA GLU A 32 5.32 -3.88 24.40
C GLU A 32 4.48 -2.89 23.59
N LYS A 33 5.08 -1.74 23.28
CA LYS A 33 4.46 -0.70 22.45
C LYS A 33 4.78 -0.97 20.98
N ARG A 34 3.78 -1.37 20.21
CA ARG A 34 3.89 -1.59 18.76
C ARG A 34 3.00 -0.61 17.99
N GLN A 35 3.43 -0.21 16.80
CA GLN A 35 2.55 0.54 15.90
C GLN A 35 1.66 -0.45 15.15
N ARG A 36 0.34 -0.33 15.34
CA ARG A 36 -0.64 -1.09 14.59
C ARG A 36 -1.01 -0.31 13.33
N ILE A 37 -0.81 -0.94 12.19
CA ILE A 37 -1.20 -0.42 10.88
C ILE A 37 -2.54 -1.06 10.51
N THR A 38 -3.57 -0.26 10.28
CA THR A 38 -4.91 -0.74 9.89
C THR A 38 -5.29 -0.16 8.53
N VAL A 39 -5.66 -1.03 7.60
CA VAL A 39 -6.20 -0.63 6.30
C VAL A 39 -7.68 -0.26 6.47
N ARG A 40 -8.03 0.99 6.14
CA ARG A 40 -9.40 1.50 6.19
C ARG A 40 -10.13 1.40 4.86
N ASP A 41 -9.41 1.36 3.75
CA ASP A 41 -9.98 1.31 2.41
C ASP A 41 -8.98 0.72 1.40
N VAL A 42 -9.51 0.11 0.34
CA VAL A 42 -8.74 -0.54 -0.73
C VAL A 42 -9.26 -0.07 -2.09
N ALA A 43 -8.36 0.42 -2.92
CA ALA A 43 -8.65 0.78 -4.31
C ALA A 43 -7.63 0.12 -5.27
N SER A 44 -8.04 -0.10 -6.52
CA SER A 44 -7.14 -0.51 -7.60
C SER A 44 -6.27 0.65 -8.05
N VAL A 45 -5.03 0.36 -8.46
CA VAL A 45 -4.07 1.39 -8.91
C VAL A 45 -4.46 1.91 -10.31
N ASP A 46 -4.55 3.25 -10.45
CA ASP A 46 -4.66 3.93 -11.75
C ASP A 46 -3.28 4.44 -12.19
N TYR A 47 -2.63 3.64 -13.05
CA TYR A 47 -1.29 3.94 -13.58
C TYR A 47 -1.24 5.24 -14.42
N SER A 48 -2.35 5.65 -15.06
CA SER A 48 -2.36 6.87 -15.86
C SER A 48 -2.29 8.12 -14.98
N ALA A 49 -3.06 8.13 -13.89
CA ALA A 49 -3.03 9.21 -12.92
C ALA A 49 -1.71 9.24 -12.14
N GLU A 50 -1.20 8.08 -11.72
CA GLU A 50 0.03 7.96 -10.93
C GLU A 50 1.27 8.40 -11.71
N SER A 51 1.39 8.00 -12.99
CA SER A 51 2.51 8.42 -13.85
C SER A 51 2.52 9.93 -14.10
N LYS A 52 1.36 10.55 -14.34
CA LYS A 52 1.24 12.01 -14.47
C LYS A 52 1.63 12.72 -13.18
N HIS A 53 1.20 12.19 -12.03
CA HIS A 53 1.56 12.73 -10.73
C HIS A 53 3.08 12.68 -10.50
N LEU A 54 3.70 11.52 -10.76
CA LEU A 54 5.14 11.34 -10.60
C LEU A 54 5.95 12.27 -11.51
N LEU A 55 5.59 12.39 -12.78
CA LEU A 55 6.25 13.31 -13.72
C LEU A 55 6.15 14.77 -13.23
N ARG A 56 5.00 15.14 -12.68
CA ARG A 56 4.82 16.47 -12.09
C ARG A 56 5.73 16.68 -10.88
N GLU A 57 5.82 15.72 -9.96
CA GLU A 57 6.73 15.83 -8.82
C GLU A 57 8.20 15.94 -9.23
N ILE A 58 8.64 15.14 -10.21
CA ILE A 58 10.00 15.22 -10.76
C ILE A 58 10.26 16.61 -11.32
N SER A 59 9.31 17.18 -12.07
CA SER A 59 9.43 18.53 -12.61
C SER A 59 9.52 19.61 -11.51
N ASN A 60 8.80 19.45 -10.40
CA ASN A 60 8.87 20.39 -9.28
C ASN A 60 10.22 20.33 -8.55
N ILE A 61 10.77 19.12 -8.37
CA ILE A 61 12.08 18.92 -7.72
C ILE A 61 13.20 19.54 -8.56
N THR A 62 13.13 19.44 -9.90
CA THR A 62 14.12 20.05 -10.78
C THR A 62 14.02 21.57 -10.83
N LEU A 63 12.80 22.12 -10.74
CA LEU A 63 12.57 23.57 -10.67
C LEU A 63 13.01 24.17 -9.33
N SER A 64 12.81 23.48 -8.20
CA SER A 64 13.21 23.96 -6.86
C SER A 64 14.73 23.98 -6.62
N LYS A 65 15.51 23.25 -7.43
CA LYS A 65 16.97 23.20 -7.33
C LYS A 65 17.68 24.28 -8.16
N LYS A 66 16.93 25.10 -8.90
CA LYS A 66 17.44 26.17 -9.77
C LYS A 66 17.24 27.52 -9.10
#